data_AF-A0A2N9FSD1-F1
#
_entry.id   AF-A0A2N9FSD1-F1
#
_cell.length_a   1.000
_cell.length_b   1.000
_cell.length_c   1.000
_cell.angle_alpha   90.00
_cell.angle_beta   90.00
_cell.angle_gamma   90.00
#
_symmetry.space_group_name_H-M   'P 1'
#
loop_
_entity.id
_entity.type
_entity.pdbx_description
1 polymer ?
#
loop_
_entity_poly.entity_id
_entity_poly.type
_entity_poly.pdbx_seq_one_letter_code
_entity_poly.pdbx_strand_id
1 'polypeptide(L)'
;MFASVSHGRKQHKVGRFIASQPIDRCDSYGVCGAYGRCIITESPVCQCLNGFKPKSQQKWDSMDWSQGCVRNKPLNCQEIITHGFVKFPNLKVPDTTYTWVNTSMNLKECREKCLSNCSCTAYTNSDIKEGIGCAIWFGDLLDIKQFPDGGQDLYIRMHPSELGIMERMRTIVHSSNSKGPEEDMELPLFDLSTIARATDDFSLNNKLGEGGFGPVYKGTLLEGKDIAVKRLSKSSGQGLNEFKNEVNLIAKLQHRNLVKLLGSCIQENEKMLIYEYMPNKSLDSFIFGLNFDPD
;
A
#
# COMPACT_ATOMS: atom_id res chain seq x y z
N MET A 1 -0.93 -75.36 33.42
CA MET A 1 0.02 -74.83 32.43
C MET A 1 -0.75 -74.50 31.16
N PHE A 2 -0.39 -73.36 30.58
CA PHE A 2 -1.24 -72.51 29.77
C PHE A 2 -1.48 -73.01 28.34
N ALA A 3 -2.69 -72.71 27.86
CA ALA A 3 -3.16 -72.90 26.50
C ALA A 3 -2.96 -71.62 25.66
N SER A 4 -2.99 -71.84 24.33
CA SER A 4 -3.36 -70.89 23.27
C SER A 4 -2.29 -69.91 22.75
N VAL A 5 -1.71 -70.26 21.60
CA VAL A 5 -0.95 -69.38 20.71
C VAL A 5 -1.94 -68.54 19.88
N SER A 6 -2.03 -67.24 20.17
CA SER A 6 -2.81 -66.27 19.41
C SER A 6 -1.99 -65.72 18.22
N HIS A 7 -2.51 -65.90 17.02
CA HIS A 7 -2.00 -65.30 15.78
C HIS A 7 -2.27 -63.79 15.76
N GLY A 8 -1.26 -62.97 16.04
CA GLY A 8 -1.30 -61.53 15.84
C GLY A 8 -1.08 -61.16 14.37
N ARG A 9 -2.14 -60.75 13.67
CA ARG A 9 -2.03 -60.02 12.38
C ARG A 9 -1.11 -58.81 12.58
N LYS A 10 0.04 -58.79 11.92
CA LYS A 10 0.78 -57.54 11.70
C LYS A 10 -0.08 -56.64 10.83
N GLN A 11 -0.75 -55.67 11.45
CA GLN A 11 -1.37 -54.57 10.72
C GLN A 11 -0.23 -53.75 10.09
N HIS A 12 -0.14 -53.78 8.77
CA HIS A 12 0.59 -52.75 8.03
C HIS A 12 -0.06 -51.42 8.37
N LYS A 13 0.62 -50.59 9.16
CA LYS A 13 0.29 -49.17 9.25
C LYS A 13 0.55 -48.59 7.87
N VAL A 14 -0.52 -48.45 7.08
CA VAL A 14 -0.53 -47.57 5.92
C VAL A 14 -0.18 -46.18 6.45
N GLY A 15 1.01 -45.70 6.08
CA GLY A 15 1.42 -44.34 6.38
C GLY A 15 0.33 -43.40 5.87
N ARG A 16 -0.16 -42.54 6.76
CA ARG A 16 -1.06 -41.45 6.40
C ARG A 16 -0.31 -40.59 5.39
N PHE A 17 -0.69 -40.67 4.12
CA PHE A 17 -0.22 -39.76 3.08
C PHE A 17 -0.58 -38.35 3.56
N ILE A 18 0.41 -37.62 4.06
CA ILE A 18 0.33 -36.17 4.16
C ILE A 18 0.17 -35.72 2.71
N ALA A 19 -0.94 -35.06 2.37
CA ALA A 19 -1.19 -34.62 1.01
C ALA A 19 -0.02 -33.75 0.54
N SER A 20 0.88 -34.32 -0.26
CA SER A 20 1.87 -33.55 -1.01
C SER A 20 1.08 -32.87 -2.12
N GLN A 21 1.04 -31.54 -2.15
CA GLN A 21 0.61 -30.85 -3.35
C GLN A 21 1.44 -31.39 -4.53
N PRO A 22 0.81 -31.68 -5.68
CA PRO A 22 1.55 -32.17 -6.83
C PRO A 22 2.57 -31.11 -7.22
N ILE A 23 3.84 -31.52 -7.28
CA ILE A 23 4.96 -30.66 -7.67
C ILE A 23 4.64 -30.10 -9.06
N ASP A 24 4.56 -28.78 -9.17
CA ASP A 24 4.26 -28.09 -10.41
C ASP A 24 5.49 -27.35 -10.97
N ARG A 25 5.33 -26.77 -12.17
CA ARG A 25 6.42 -26.03 -12.83
C ARG A 25 6.94 -24.88 -11.98
N CYS A 26 6.10 -24.25 -11.16
CA CYS A 26 6.47 -23.14 -10.28
C CYS A 26 7.21 -23.58 -9.01
N ASP A 27 7.30 -24.88 -8.73
CA ASP A 27 8.12 -25.41 -7.62
C ASP A 27 9.60 -25.56 -8.02
N SER A 28 9.91 -25.46 -9.31
CA SER A 28 11.29 -25.38 -9.79
C SER A 28 11.89 -24.01 -9.43
N TYR A 29 13.10 -24.03 -8.88
CA TYR A 29 13.77 -22.81 -8.41
C TYR A 29 13.95 -21.78 -9.53
N GLY A 30 13.50 -20.55 -9.29
CA GLY A 30 13.89 -19.38 -10.10
C GLY A 30 13.29 -19.31 -11.51
N VAL A 31 12.17 -19.99 -11.77
CA VAL A 31 11.53 -20.07 -13.10
C VAL A 31 11.24 -18.70 -13.74
N CYS A 32 10.84 -17.70 -12.93
CA CYS A 32 10.47 -16.38 -13.41
C CYS A 32 11.54 -15.30 -13.26
N GLY A 33 12.74 -15.68 -12.80
CA GLY A 33 13.83 -14.72 -12.52
C GLY A 33 13.50 -13.74 -11.39
N ALA A 34 14.35 -12.72 -11.24
CA ALA A 34 14.23 -11.72 -10.18
C ALA A 34 12.93 -10.91 -10.30
N TYR A 35 12.23 -10.66 -9.19
CA TYR A 35 11.00 -9.87 -9.12
C TYR A 35 9.85 -10.36 -10.04
N GLY A 36 9.95 -11.57 -10.58
CA GLY A 36 8.90 -12.26 -11.29
C GLY A 36 8.19 -13.26 -10.36
N ARG A 37 6.86 -13.32 -10.42
CA ARG A 37 6.05 -14.33 -9.73
C ARG A 37 5.59 -15.40 -10.71
N CYS A 38 5.60 -16.64 -10.24
CA CYS A 38 5.06 -17.77 -10.97
C CYS A 38 3.61 -18.04 -10.56
N ILE A 39 2.70 -18.08 -11.53
CA ILE A 39 1.27 -18.35 -11.35
C ILE A 39 0.90 -19.52 -12.27
N ILE A 40 0.67 -20.69 -11.67
CA ILE A 40 0.48 -21.93 -12.45
C ILE A 40 -0.80 -21.93 -13.31
N THR A 41 -1.80 -21.15 -12.92
CA THR A 41 -3.09 -21.05 -13.62
C THR A 41 -3.08 -20.08 -14.80
N GLU A 42 -2.00 -19.33 -15.00
CA GLU A 42 -1.92 -18.26 -15.99
C GLU A 42 -1.05 -18.64 -17.20
N SER A 43 -1.32 -18.01 -18.34
CA SER A 43 -0.51 -18.11 -19.56
C SER A 43 -0.26 -16.71 -20.13
N PRO A 44 0.98 -16.17 -20.02
CA PRO A 44 2.21 -16.82 -19.56
C PRO A 44 2.24 -17.06 -18.04
N VAL A 45 2.90 -18.15 -17.61
CA VAL A 45 3.01 -18.55 -16.20
C VAL A 45 3.82 -17.56 -15.35
N CYS A 46 4.70 -16.78 -15.97
CA CYS A 46 5.51 -15.78 -15.27
C CYS A 46 4.99 -14.37 -15.55
N GLN A 47 4.81 -13.62 -14.47
CA GLN A 47 4.40 -12.22 -14.51
C GLN A 47 5.34 -11.40 -13.63
N CYS A 48 5.69 -10.19 -14.08
CA CYS A 48 6.37 -9.25 -13.19
C CYS A 48 5.42 -8.82 -12.06
N LEU A 49 5.98 -8.60 -10.88
CA LEU A 49 5.25 -7.95 -9.81
C LEU A 49 4.84 -6.53 -10.23
N ASN A 50 3.71 -6.05 -9.72
CA ASN A 50 3.26 -4.67 -9.97
C ASN A 50 4.34 -3.66 -9.56
N GLY A 51 4.60 -2.66 -10.40
CA GLY A 51 5.70 -1.70 -10.24
C GLY A 51 7.05 -2.18 -10.80
N PHE A 52 7.07 -3.35 -11.46
CA PHE A 52 8.20 -3.89 -12.18
C PHE A 52 7.84 -4.17 -13.65
N LYS A 53 8.87 -4.22 -14.50
CA LYS A 53 8.77 -4.55 -15.93
C LYS A 53 9.85 -5.54 -16.33
N PRO A 54 9.67 -6.30 -17.42
CA PRO A 54 10.69 -7.23 -17.89
C PRO A 54 12.02 -6.53 -18.15
N LYS A 55 13.14 -7.17 -17.77
CA LYS A 55 14.47 -6.64 -18.07
C LYS A 55 14.74 -6.61 -19.58
N SER A 56 14.20 -7.58 -20.32
CA SER A 56 14.20 -7.64 -21.77
C SER A 56 12.83 -8.10 -22.26
N GLN A 57 12.10 -7.20 -22.93
CA GLN A 57 10.77 -7.51 -23.45
C GLN A 57 10.81 -8.62 -24.49
N GLN A 58 11.80 -8.62 -25.39
CA GLN A 58 11.96 -9.63 -26.42
C GLN A 58 12.14 -11.05 -25.86
N LYS A 59 12.93 -11.21 -24.79
CA LYS A 59 13.10 -12.50 -24.10
C LYS A 59 11.84 -12.90 -23.37
N TRP A 60 11.18 -11.95 -22.72
CA TRP A 60 9.93 -12.17 -22.01
C TRP A 60 8.82 -12.68 -22.95
N ASP A 61 8.67 -12.06 -24.12
CA ASP A 61 7.68 -12.41 -25.14
C ASP A 61 7.97 -13.77 -25.80
N SER A 62 9.23 -14.20 -25.80
CA SER A 62 9.65 -15.54 -26.26
C SER A 62 9.68 -16.59 -25.15
N MET A 63 9.05 -16.31 -24.00
CA MET A 63 8.97 -17.20 -22.83
C MET A 63 10.33 -17.53 -22.18
N ASP A 64 11.34 -16.69 -22.38
CA ASP A 64 12.60 -16.71 -21.64
C ASP A 64 12.57 -15.66 -20.52
N TRP A 65 12.18 -16.10 -19.32
CA TRP A 65 12.06 -15.24 -18.13
C TRP A 65 13.34 -15.21 -17.28
N SER A 66 14.44 -15.78 -17.77
CA SER A 66 15.67 -15.97 -16.97
C SER A 66 16.31 -14.65 -16.50
N GLN A 67 16.07 -13.55 -17.22
CA GLN A 67 16.53 -12.21 -16.85
C GLN A 67 15.63 -11.51 -15.82
N GLY A 68 14.45 -12.06 -15.53
CA GLY A 68 13.49 -11.50 -14.59
C GLY A 68 12.99 -10.11 -14.97
N CYS A 69 12.61 -9.37 -13.93
CA CYS A 69 12.03 -8.05 -13.98
C CYS A 69 12.93 -7.04 -13.27
N VAL A 70 12.77 -5.78 -13.62
CA VAL A 70 13.43 -4.63 -13.00
C VAL A 70 12.38 -3.62 -12.58
N ARG A 71 12.71 -2.79 -11.59
CA ARG A 71 11.80 -1.74 -11.10
C ARG A 71 11.47 -0.76 -12.22
N ASN A 72 10.23 -0.29 -12.26
CA ASN A 72 9.82 0.78 -13.17
C ASN A 72 10.54 2.11 -12.83
N LYS A 73 10.72 2.36 -11.54
CA LYS A 73 11.41 3.52 -10.99
C LYS A 73 12.57 3.07 -10.08
N PRO A 74 13.79 3.59 -10.29
CA PRO A 74 14.92 3.27 -9.44
C PRO A 74 14.70 3.79 -8.02
N LEU A 75 15.30 3.13 -7.04
CA LEU A 75 15.31 3.62 -5.65
C LEU A 75 16.50 4.57 -5.46
N ASN A 76 16.28 5.70 -4.79
CA ASN A 76 17.34 6.66 -4.42
C ASN A 76 17.36 6.89 -2.91
N CYS A 77 18.31 6.26 -2.21
CA CYS A 77 18.38 6.36 -0.74
C CYS A 77 18.89 7.70 -0.21
N GLN A 78 19.35 8.61 -1.07
CA GLN A 78 19.70 9.96 -0.65
C GLN A 78 18.43 10.78 -0.30
N GLU A 79 17.29 10.39 -0.85
CA GLU A 79 15.97 10.87 -0.45
C GLU A 79 15.36 9.93 0.61
N ILE A 80 15.84 10.05 1.86
CA ILE A 80 15.37 9.24 2.99
C ILE A 80 13.84 9.34 3.21
N ILE A 81 13.20 10.40 2.69
CA ILE A 81 11.79 10.75 2.95
C ILE A 81 10.80 10.17 1.93
N THR A 82 11.22 9.38 0.94
CA THR A 82 10.29 9.04 -0.15
C THR A 82 9.99 7.56 -0.35
N HIS A 83 10.84 6.62 0.08
CA HIS A 83 10.53 5.19 -0.09
C HIS A 83 9.45 4.66 0.86
N GLY A 84 8.68 3.67 0.39
CA GLY A 84 7.73 2.93 1.23
C GLY A 84 7.67 1.48 0.83
N PHE A 85 6.66 0.77 1.31
CA PHE A 85 6.50 -0.66 1.04
C PHE A 85 5.15 -0.95 0.44
N VAL A 86 5.11 -1.83 -0.56
CA VAL A 86 3.88 -2.38 -1.12
C VAL A 86 3.72 -3.81 -0.64
N LYS A 87 2.52 -4.13 -0.18
CA LYS A 87 2.13 -5.47 0.27
C LYS A 87 1.78 -6.34 -0.94
N PHE A 88 2.39 -7.52 -1.02
CA PHE A 88 2.06 -8.56 -1.98
C PHE A 88 1.57 -9.80 -1.24
N PRO A 89 0.27 -10.12 -1.31
CA PRO A 89 -0.32 -11.21 -0.52
C PRO A 89 -0.17 -12.59 -1.17
N ASN A 90 -0.34 -13.63 -0.35
CA ASN A 90 -0.45 -15.03 -0.78
C ASN A 90 0.76 -15.51 -1.60
N LEU A 91 1.96 -15.09 -1.22
CA LEU A 91 3.19 -15.48 -1.89
C LEU A 91 3.91 -16.60 -1.14
N LYS A 92 4.59 -17.46 -1.91
CA LYS A 92 5.82 -18.11 -1.44
C LYS A 92 6.86 -17.01 -1.28
N VAL A 93 7.37 -16.82 -0.06
CA VAL A 93 8.42 -15.84 0.19
C VAL A 93 9.70 -16.20 -0.59
N PRO A 94 10.52 -15.20 -0.95
CA PRO A 94 11.72 -15.42 -1.75
C PRO A 94 12.75 -16.29 -1.01
N ASP A 95 13.71 -16.80 -1.76
CA ASP A 95 14.87 -17.52 -1.20
C ASP A 95 15.52 -16.74 -0.04
N THR A 96 15.87 -17.46 1.03
CA THR A 96 16.44 -16.91 2.26
C THR A 96 17.95 -16.76 2.26
N THR A 97 18.64 -17.03 1.15
CA THR A 97 20.12 -16.98 1.04
C THR A 97 20.72 -15.65 1.54
N TYR A 98 20.08 -14.51 1.23
CA TYR A 98 20.53 -13.18 1.68
C TYR A 98 19.50 -12.53 2.60
N THR A 99 19.19 -13.23 3.71
CA THR A 99 18.21 -12.75 4.69
C THR A 99 18.78 -12.55 6.08
N TRP A 100 18.18 -11.60 6.79
CA TRP A 100 18.35 -11.44 8.23
C TRP A 100 17.02 -11.75 8.92
N VAL A 101 17.07 -12.61 9.93
CA VAL A 101 15.87 -13.06 10.67
C VAL A 101 15.99 -12.70 12.14
N ASN A 102 14.88 -12.28 12.73
CA ASN A 102 14.75 -12.09 14.17
C ASN A 102 13.36 -12.49 14.64
N THR A 103 13.29 -13.49 15.50
CA THR A 103 12.04 -14.09 15.97
C THR A 103 11.33 -13.28 17.05
N SER A 104 11.96 -12.28 17.63
CA SER A 104 11.36 -11.45 18.70
C SER A 104 10.75 -10.15 18.17
N MET A 105 11.17 -9.69 17.00
CA MET A 105 10.69 -8.44 16.40
C MET A 105 9.29 -8.60 15.84
N ASN A 106 8.45 -7.57 16.02
CA ASN A 106 7.15 -7.51 15.36
C ASN A 106 7.25 -6.88 13.95
N LEU A 107 6.18 -6.99 13.16
CA LEU A 107 6.11 -6.47 11.78
C LEU A 107 6.43 -4.98 11.67
N LYS A 108 6.03 -4.17 12.65
CA LYS A 108 6.26 -2.71 12.66
C LYS A 108 7.74 -2.40 12.83
N GLU A 109 8.39 -3.04 13.80
CA GLU A 109 9.83 -2.93 14.01
C GLU A 109 10.60 -3.45 12.79
N CYS A 110 10.10 -4.52 12.16
CA CYS A 110 10.67 -5.07 10.93
C CYS A 110 10.67 -4.04 9.79
N ARG A 111 9.54 -3.34 9.62
CA ARG A 111 9.40 -2.23 8.66
C ARG A 111 10.39 -1.11 8.94
N GLU A 112 10.47 -0.62 10.18
CA GLU A 112 11.36 0.49 10.57
C GLU A 112 12.84 0.13 10.38
N LYS A 113 13.21 -1.12 10.71
CA LYS A 113 14.56 -1.65 10.49
C LYS A 113 14.91 -1.75 9.01
N CYS A 114 13.99 -2.23 8.19
CA CYS A 114 14.18 -2.29 6.74
C CYS A 114 14.26 -0.89 6.13
N LEU A 115 13.41 0.04 6.58
CA LEU A 115 13.37 1.42 6.06
C LEU A 115 14.69 2.15 6.32
N SER A 116 15.23 2.00 7.53
CA SER A 116 16.52 2.60 7.94
C SER A 116 17.75 1.97 7.28
N ASN A 117 17.61 0.80 6.66
CA ASN A 117 18.69 0.17 5.90
C ASN A 117 18.44 0.30 4.39
N CYS A 118 19.22 1.14 3.71
CA CYS A 118 19.07 1.38 2.26
C CYS A 118 19.12 0.10 1.41
N SER A 119 19.95 -0.87 1.79
CA SER A 119 20.12 -2.13 1.06
C SER A 119 18.95 -3.10 1.23
N CYS A 120 18.06 -2.84 2.19
CA CYS A 120 16.87 -3.65 2.38
C CYS A 120 15.92 -3.54 1.18
N THR A 121 15.51 -4.69 0.63
CA THR A 121 14.61 -4.75 -0.52
C THR A 121 13.21 -5.23 -0.17
N ALA A 122 13.06 -6.09 0.84
CA ALA A 122 11.75 -6.53 1.32
C ALA A 122 11.79 -7.04 2.77
N TYR A 123 10.62 -7.16 3.38
CA TYR A 123 10.45 -7.81 4.68
C TYR A 123 9.12 -8.57 4.79
N THR A 124 9.02 -9.47 5.77
CA THR A 124 7.79 -10.16 6.17
C THR A 124 7.88 -10.66 7.61
N ASN A 125 6.77 -11.18 8.14
CA ASN A 125 6.78 -11.92 9.40
C ASN A 125 7.35 -13.34 9.19
N SER A 126 8.22 -13.78 10.11
CA SER A 126 8.80 -15.12 10.03
C SER A 126 7.85 -16.24 10.50
N ASP A 127 6.90 -15.96 11.41
CA ASP A 127 5.86 -16.90 11.83
C ASP A 127 4.45 -16.39 11.47
N ILE A 128 3.72 -17.18 10.68
CA ILE A 128 2.35 -16.89 10.21
C ILE A 128 1.33 -17.07 11.34
N LYS A 129 1.62 -17.95 12.32
CA LYS A 129 0.63 -18.34 13.36
C LYS A 129 0.42 -17.25 14.41
N GLU A 130 1.49 -16.54 14.76
CA GLU A 130 1.44 -15.50 15.80
C GLU A 130 1.70 -14.09 15.26
N GLY A 131 2.12 -13.95 13.99
CA GLY A 131 2.55 -12.67 13.42
C GLY A 131 3.82 -12.14 14.09
N ILE A 132 4.60 -13.05 14.68
CA ILE A 132 5.81 -12.77 15.45
C ILE A 132 7.03 -13.10 14.59
N GLY A 133 8.06 -12.27 14.76
CA GLY A 133 9.32 -12.39 14.10
C GLY A 133 9.35 -11.69 12.74
N CYS A 134 10.55 -11.49 12.23
CA CYS A 134 10.88 -10.60 11.14
C CYS A 134 11.91 -11.28 10.24
N ALA A 135 11.64 -11.32 8.94
CA ALA A 135 12.63 -11.68 7.93
C ALA A 135 12.81 -10.49 6.99
N ILE A 136 14.06 -10.14 6.73
CA ILE A 136 14.47 -9.00 5.89
C ILE A 136 15.37 -9.52 4.77
N TRP A 137 15.09 -9.15 3.53
CA TRP A 137 15.88 -9.48 2.36
C TRP A 137 16.79 -8.34 1.92
N PHE A 138 17.97 -8.71 1.42
CA PHE A 138 18.93 -7.82 0.79
C PHE A 138 19.19 -8.28 -0.65
N GLY A 139 19.07 -7.37 -1.62
CA GLY A 139 19.26 -7.68 -3.04
C GLY A 139 17.99 -8.15 -3.78
N ASP A 140 18.20 -8.82 -4.91
CA ASP A 140 17.13 -9.26 -5.80
C ASP A 140 16.30 -10.38 -5.18
N LEU A 141 14.97 -10.32 -5.39
CA LEU A 141 14.04 -11.30 -4.83
C LEU A 141 13.78 -12.38 -5.89
N LEU A 142 14.11 -13.64 -5.57
CA LEU A 142 14.02 -14.78 -6.47
C LEU A 142 13.07 -15.83 -5.92
N ASP A 143 12.59 -16.70 -6.81
CA ASP A 143 11.79 -17.88 -6.46
C ASP A 143 10.42 -17.58 -5.84
N ILE A 144 9.77 -16.52 -6.34
CA ILE A 144 8.43 -16.10 -5.89
C ILE A 144 7.36 -16.89 -6.65
N LYS A 145 6.41 -17.48 -5.90
CA LYS A 145 5.23 -18.19 -6.42
C LYS A 145 3.97 -17.58 -5.83
N GLN A 146 2.94 -17.38 -6.66
CA GLN A 146 1.62 -16.95 -6.22
C GLN A 146 0.79 -18.18 -5.87
N PHE A 147 0.22 -18.19 -4.66
CA PHE A 147 -0.80 -19.16 -4.29
C PHE A 147 -2.20 -18.55 -4.46
N PRO A 148 -3.18 -19.36 -4.91
CA PRO A 148 -4.58 -18.92 -4.98
C PRO A 148 -5.17 -18.69 -3.58
N ASP A 149 -4.80 -19.56 -2.64
CA ASP A 149 -5.15 -19.50 -1.22
C ASP A 149 -3.96 -19.95 -0.35
N GLY A 150 -3.78 -19.29 0.79
CA GLY A 150 -2.60 -19.50 1.63
C GLY A 150 -1.33 -18.83 1.09
N GLY A 151 -0.25 -18.90 1.86
CA GLY A 151 0.99 -18.16 1.60
C GLY A 151 1.23 -17.04 2.61
N GLN A 152 2.18 -16.17 2.30
CA GLN A 152 2.64 -15.11 3.18
C GLN A 152 2.61 -13.75 2.47
N ASP A 153 2.36 -12.71 3.26
CA ASP A 153 2.43 -11.34 2.79
C ASP A 153 3.88 -10.88 2.71
N LEU A 154 4.35 -10.44 1.55
CA LEU A 154 5.68 -9.88 1.37
C LEU A 154 5.58 -8.37 1.16
N TYR A 155 6.34 -7.60 1.93
CA TYR A 155 6.38 -6.13 1.83
C TYR A 155 7.65 -5.73 1.07
N ILE A 156 7.50 -5.30 -0.19
CA ILE A 156 8.63 -4.95 -1.05
C ILE A 156 8.82 -3.44 -1.03
N ARG A 157 10.06 -2.99 -0.84
CA ARG A 157 10.42 -1.56 -0.88
C ARG A 157 10.15 -1.01 -2.27
N MET A 158 9.44 0.09 -2.42
CA MET A 158 9.09 0.70 -3.70
C MET A 158 9.34 2.22 -3.69
N HIS A 159 9.47 2.78 -4.89
CA HIS A 159 9.52 4.23 -5.09
C HIS A 159 8.19 4.85 -4.63
N PRO A 160 8.16 6.05 -4.02
CA PRO A 160 6.94 6.75 -3.57
C PRO A 160 5.83 6.76 -4.61
N SER A 161 6.18 7.01 -5.88
CA SER A 161 5.20 7.09 -6.98
C SER A 161 4.47 5.78 -7.25
N GLU A 162 4.99 4.66 -6.77
CA GLU A 162 4.41 3.32 -6.90
C GLU A 162 3.61 2.92 -5.64
N LEU A 163 3.60 3.77 -4.60
CA LEU A 163 2.82 3.56 -3.38
C LEU A 163 1.40 4.11 -3.54
N GLY A 164 0.42 3.38 -3.00
CA GLY A 164 -0.90 3.90 -2.73
C GLY A 164 -0.87 5.07 -1.73
N ILE A 165 -1.92 5.89 -1.71
CA ILE A 165 -1.97 7.11 -0.89
C ILE A 165 -1.67 6.82 0.57
N MET A 166 -2.22 5.73 1.14
CA MET A 166 -2.04 5.39 2.55
C MET A 166 -0.59 5.08 2.92
N GLU A 167 0.15 4.43 2.03
CA GLU A 167 1.58 4.18 2.25
C GLU A 167 2.42 5.45 2.07
N ARG A 168 2.09 6.33 1.10
CA ARG A 168 2.73 7.65 1.01
C ARG A 168 2.50 8.47 2.28
N MET A 169 1.29 8.42 2.84
CA MET A 169 0.98 9.09 4.10
C MET A 169 1.81 8.54 5.27
N ARG A 170 2.01 7.22 5.36
CA ARG A 170 2.91 6.61 6.37
C ARG A 170 4.36 7.02 6.23
N THR A 171 4.85 7.26 5.01
CA THR A 171 6.22 7.73 4.79
C THR A 171 6.39 9.20 5.19
N ILE A 172 5.38 10.05 4.92
CA ILE A 172 5.40 11.48 5.28
C ILE A 172 5.24 11.68 6.79
N VAL A 173 4.44 10.82 7.43
CA VAL A 173 4.21 10.84 8.87
C VAL A 173 5.22 9.90 9.54
N HIS A 174 6.37 10.41 9.96
CA HIS A 174 7.25 9.67 10.87
C HIS A 174 6.49 9.33 12.17
N SER A 175 6.00 8.09 12.25
CA SER A 175 5.41 7.40 13.41
C SER A 175 4.29 8.13 14.17
N SER A 176 3.07 7.61 14.10
CA SER A 176 2.25 7.47 15.30
C SER A 176 1.25 6.32 15.19
N ASN A 177 1.20 5.51 16.26
CA ASN A 177 0.35 4.34 16.45
C ASN A 177 -1.10 4.56 15.97
N SER A 178 -1.54 3.78 15.00
CA SER A 178 -2.96 3.48 14.82
C SER A 178 -3.14 1.97 14.80
N LYS A 179 -3.78 1.46 15.86
CA LYS A 179 -4.33 0.11 15.89
C LYS A 179 -5.63 0.16 15.08
N GLY A 180 -5.63 -0.37 13.86
CA GLY A 180 -6.84 -0.49 13.07
C GLY A 180 -6.65 -1.57 11.99
N PRO A 181 -7.67 -2.37 11.69
CA PRO A 181 -7.63 -3.27 10.53
C PRO A 181 -7.58 -2.43 9.25
N GLU A 182 -6.61 -2.72 8.41
CA GLU A 182 -6.42 -2.14 7.07
C GLU A 182 -7.39 -2.82 6.11
N GLU A 183 -8.49 -2.12 5.76
CA GLU A 183 -9.30 -2.45 4.58
C GLU A 183 -9.23 -1.28 3.61
N ASP A 184 -8.76 -1.58 2.40
CA ASP A 184 -8.45 -0.63 1.32
C ASP A 184 -9.70 0.11 0.83
N MET A 185 -9.82 1.39 1.16
CA MET A 185 -10.55 2.36 0.36
C MET A 185 -9.54 3.26 -0.36
N GLU A 186 -9.31 3.01 -1.64
CA GLU A 186 -8.50 3.87 -2.50
C GLU A 186 -9.22 5.19 -2.77
N LEU A 187 -8.80 6.27 -2.11
CA LEU A 187 -9.17 7.63 -2.51
C LEU A 187 -8.36 8.02 -3.76
N PRO A 188 -8.94 8.66 -4.77
CA PRO A 188 -8.19 9.20 -5.91
C PRO A 188 -7.15 10.26 -5.51
N LEU A 189 -5.96 10.20 -6.11
CA LEU A 189 -4.93 11.24 -5.98
C LEU A 189 -5.00 12.19 -7.19
N PHE A 190 -5.04 13.48 -6.93
CA PHE A 190 -4.98 14.51 -7.95
C PHE A 190 -3.60 15.15 -7.98
N ASP A 191 -3.09 15.42 -9.18
CA ASP A 191 -1.87 16.20 -9.38
C ASP A 191 -2.11 17.68 -9.03
N LEU A 192 -1.09 18.34 -8.46
CA LEU A 192 -1.16 19.77 -8.13
C LEU A 192 -1.51 20.61 -9.36
N SER A 193 -0.99 20.25 -10.53
CA SER A 193 -1.29 20.94 -11.80
C SER A 193 -2.77 20.89 -12.16
N THR A 194 -3.43 19.76 -11.91
CA THR A 194 -4.86 19.59 -12.15
C THR A 194 -5.66 20.47 -11.21
N ILE A 195 -5.30 20.50 -9.93
CA ILE A 195 -5.98 21.31 -8.92
C ILE A 195 -5.73 22.80 -9.10
N ALA A 196 -4.49 23.20 -9.41
CA ALA A 196 -4.14 24.59 -9.71
C ALA A 196 -4.97 25.09 -10.90
N ARG A 197 -5.01 24.34 -12.01
CA ARG A 197 -5.87 24.71 -13.15
C ARG A 197 -7.35 24.78 -12.79
N ALA A 198 -7.86 23.81 -12.03
CA ALA A 198 -9.27 23.76 -11.65
C ALA A 198 -9.68 24.94 -10.76
N THR A 199 -8.76 25.49 -9.97
CA THR A 199 -8.99 26.59 -9.03
C THR A 199 -8.54 27.95 -9.56
N ASP A 200 -8.13 28.04 -10.85
CA ASP A 200 -7.52 29.22 -11.45
C ASP A 200 -6.30 29.70 -10.63
N ASP A 201 -5.37 28.78 -10.42
CA ASP A 201 -4.17 28.93 -9.59
C ASP A 201 -4.47 29.45 -8.17
N PHE A 202 -5.48 28.85 -7.53
CA PHE A 202 -5.94 29.26 -6.19
C PHE A 202 -6.34 30.74 -6.11
N SER A 203 -6.98 31.24 -7.16
CA SER A 203 -7.46 32.62 -7.26
C SER A 203 -8.33 33.02 -6.06
N LEU A 204 -8.12 34.23 -5.56
CA LEU A 204 -8.93 34.80 -4.47
C LEU A 204 -10.41 34.90 -4.85
N ASN A 205 -10.73 35.05 -6.14
CA ASN A 205 -12.10 35.07 -6.63
C ASN A 205 -12.82 33.73 -6.41
N ASN A 206 -12.06 32.65 -6.32
CA ASN A 206 -12.58 31.31 -6.06
C ASN A 206 -12.56 30.94 -4.58
N LYS A 207 -12.11 31.82 -3.69
CA LYS A 207 -12.03 31.50 -2.25
C LYS A 207 -13.43 31.45 -1.63
N LEU A 208 -13.76 30.31 -1.05
CA LEU A 208 -15.03 30.06 -0.36
C LEU A 208 -14.98 30.47 1.11
N GLY A 209 -13.80 30.42 1.73
CA GLY A 209 -13.59 30.78 3.13
C GLY A 209 -12.18 30.43 3.60
N GLU A 210 -11.83 30.86 4.81
CA GLU A 210 -10.57 30.51 5.48
C GLU A 210 -10.79 30.46 6.99
N GLY A 211 -10.14 29.52 7.65
CA GLY A 211 -10.09 29.42 9.10
C GLY A 211 -8.75 28.83 9.55
N GLY A 212 -8.65 28.37 10.81
CA GLY A 212 -7.41 27.79 11.36
C GLY A 212 -6.85 26.59 10.57
N PHE A 213 -7.72 25.93 9.79
CA PHE A 213 -7.41 24.76 8.97
C PHE A 213 -6.90 25.11 7.55
N GLY A 214 -6.78 26.40 7.24
CA GLY A 214 -6.37 26.92 5.93
C GLY A 214 -7.54 27.34 5.03
N PRO A 215 -7.22 27.89 3.84
CA PRO A 215 -8.21 28.38 2.89
C PRO A 215 -8.90 27.25 2.10
N VAL A 216 -10.16 27.48 1.75
CA VAL A 216 -10.97 26.62 0.90
C VAL A 216 -11.30 27.36 -0.39
N TYR A 217 -11.09 26.73 -1.53
CA TYR A 217 -11.35 27.28 -2.86
C TYR A 217 -12.40 26.47 -3.60
N LYS A 218 -13.22 27.13 -4.40
CA LYS A 218 -14.03 26.50 -5.44
C LYS A 218 -13.11 26.16 -6.63
N GLY A 219 -13.34 25.02 -7.24
CA GLY A 219 -12.75 24.72 -8.54
C GLY A 219 -13.70 23.93 -9.42
N THR A 220 -13.37 23.84 -10.70
CA THR A 220 -14.11 23.04 -11.68
C THR A 220 -13.12 22.14 -12.43
N LEU A 221 -13.29 20.82 -12.30
CA LEU A 221 -12.47 19.84 -13.02
C LEU A 221 -12.79 19.86 -14.53
N LEU A 222 -11.91 19.30 -15.36
CA LEU A 222 -12.07 19.26 -16.83
C LEU A 222 -13.39 18.64 -17.31
N GLU A 223 -14.01 17.79 -16.50
CA GLU A 223 -15.28 17.13 -16.78
C GLU A 223 -16.50 17.99 -16.38
N GLY A 224 -16.30 19.25 -15.98
CA GLY A 224 -17.36 20.16 -15.53
C GLY A 224 -17.83 19.93 -14.09
N LYS A 225 -17.13 19.07 -13.34
CA LYS A 225 -17.46 18.76 -11.95
C LYS A 225 -16.93 19.83 -11.01
N ASP A 226 -17.83 20.50 -10.31
CA ASP A 226 -17.50 21.46 -9.26
C ASP A 226 -16.98 20.76 -7.99
N ILE A 227 -15.90 21.29 -7.44
CA ILE A 227 -15.18 20.78 -6.26
C ILE A 227 -14.90 21.89 -5.26
N ALA A 228 -14.72 21.50 -4.00
CA ALA A 228 -14.16 22.35 -2.96
C ALA A 228 -12.77 21.83 -2.57
N VAL A 229 -11.75 22.68 -2.70
CA VAL A 229 -10.35 22.36 -2.44
C VAL A 229 -9.93 23.01 -1.13
N LYS A 230 -9.80 22.22 -0.07
CA LYS A 230 -9.26 22.66 1.21
C LYS A 230 -7.75 22.53 1.18
N ARG A 231 -7.04 23.66 1.13
CA ARG A 231 -5.57 23.70 1.19
C ARG A 231 -5.15 23.82 2.64
N LEU A 232 -4.48 22.79 3.14
CA LEU A 232 -4.12 22.71 4.55
C LEU A 232 -2.98 23.66 4.89
N SER A 233 -3.07 24.26 6.08
CA SER A 233 -2.08 25.22 6.56
C SER A 233 -0.70 24.57 6.77
N LYS A 234 0.36 25.38 6.60
CA LYS A 234 1.77 24.94 6.72
C LYS A 234 2.27 24.92 8.17
N SER A 235 1.46 25.28 9.17
CA SER A 235 1.88 25.30 10.58
C SER A 235 2.06 23.87 11.10
N SER A 236 3.28 23.58 11.53
CA SER A 236 3.98 22.29 11.53
C SER A 236 3.45 21.17 12.45
N GLY A 237 2.27 21.31 13.07
CA GLY A 237 1.68 20.29 13.96
C GLY A 237 0.19 20.06 13.78
N GLN A 238 -0.59 21.11 13.51
CA GLN A 238 -2.05 21.02 13.39
C GLN A 238 -2.48 20.43 12.04
N GLY A 239 -1.96 20.97 10.93
CA GLY A 239 -2.37 20.58 9.58
C GLY A 239 -2.12 19.10 9.25
N LEU A 240 -1.08 18.48 9.84
CA LEU A 240 -0.80 17.06 9.63
C LEU A 240 -1.76 16.15 10.43
N ASN A 241 -2.09 16.52 11.68
CA ASN A 241 -3.04 15.76 12.48
C ASN A 241 -4.47 15.94 11.97
N GLU A 242 -4.82 17.12 11.47
CA GLU A 242 -6.09 17.39 10.79
C GLU A 242 -6.21 16.60 9.51
N PHE A 243 -5.16 16.54 8.69
CA PHE A 243 -5.12 15.67 7.51
C PHE A 243 -5.30 14.20 7.88
N LYS A 244 -4.58 13.70 8.90
CA LYS A 244 -4.74 12.32 9.39
C LYS A 244 -6.15 12.05 9.89
N ASN A 245 -6.74 12.97 10.66
CA ASN A 245 -8.08 12.81 11.20
C ASN A 245 -9.12 12.82 10.07
N GLU A 246 -9.06 13.78 9.16
CA GLU A 246 -9.97 13.85 8.02
C GLU A 246 -9.84 12.59 7.14
N VAL A 247 -8.62 12.15 6.83
CA VAL A 247 -8.41 10.92 6.03
C VAL A 247 -8.83 9.65 6.78
N ASN A 248 -8.49 9.51 8.06
CA ASN A 248 -8.91 8.37 8.89
C ASN A 248 -10.44 8.32 9.10
N LEU A 249 -11.12 9.47 9.13
CA LEU A 249 -12.59 9.54 9.18
C LEU A 249 -13.21 8.99 7.89
N ILE A 250 -12.54 9.14 6.74
CA ILE A 250 -13.10 8.83 5.42
C ILE A 250 -13.00 7.35 5.07
N ALA A 251 -12.05 6.62 5.65
CA ALA A 251 -12.04 5.16 5.64
C ALA A 251 -13.26 4.54 6.35
N LYS A 252 -14.15 5.33 6.95
CA LYS A 252 -15.28 4.83 7.75
C LYS A 252 -16.63 5.50 7.49
N LEU A 253 -16.67 6.61 6.74
CA LEU A 253 -17.86 7.47 6.70
C LEU A 253 -18.22 7.88 5.26
N GLN A 254 -19.10 7.08 4.65
CA GLN A 254 -19.87 7.50 3.49
C GLN A 254 -21.35 7.52 3.89
N HIS A 255 -21.90 8.72 4.10
CA HIS A 255 -23.29 8.89 4.47
C HIS A 255 -23.89 10.07 3.71
N ARG A 256 -25.17 9.97 3.34
CA ARG A 256 -25.92 10.99 2.57
C ARG A 256 -25.94 12.40 3.20
N ASN A 257 -25.59 12.51 4.48
CA ASN A 257 -25.58 13.78 5.23
C ASN A 257 -24.16 14.27 5.57
N LEU A 258 -23.12 13.64 5.01
CA LEU A 258 -21.74 14.07 5.15
C LEU A 258 -21.19 14.46 3.77
N VAL A 259 -20.48 15.58 3.71
CA VAL A 259 -19.86 16.05 2.48
C VAL A 259 -18.85 15.02 2.00
N LYS A 260 -19.00 14.55 0.77
CA LYS A 260 -18.17 13.50 0.19
C LYS A 260 -16.76 14.03 -0.13
N LEU A 261 -15.74 13.34 0.38
CA LEU A 261 -14.38 13.49 -0.13
C LEU A 261 -14.25 12.75 -1.46
N LEU A 262 -13.75 13.46 -2.46
CA LEU A 262 -13.50 12.97 -3.81
C LEU A 262 -12.05 12.53 -4.02
N GLY A 263 -11.11 13.07 -3.24
CA GLY A 263 -9.71 12.68 -3.28
C GLY A 263 -8.80 13.62 -2.52
N SER A 264 -7.49 13.48 -2.75
CA SER A 264 -6.47 14.34 -2.13
C SER A 264 -5.40 14.75 -3.14
N CYS A 265 -4.67 15.82 -2.84
CA CYS A 265 -3.45 16.20 -3.55
C CYS A 265 -2.32 16.33 -2.52
N ILE A 266 -1.20 15.65 -2.79
CA ILE A 266 -0.03 15.64 -1.93
C ILE A 266 1.20 15.80 -2.81
N GLN A 267 1.82 16.98 -2.75
CA GLN A 267 3.06 17.24 -3.47
C GLN A 267 3.95 18.15 -2.63
N GLU A 268 5.14 17.66 -2.28
CA GLU A 268 6.12 18.38 -1.44
C GLU A 268 5.50 18.93 -0.13
N ASN A 269 5.30 20.25 -0.07
CA ASN A 269 4.73 21.00 1.06
C ASN A 269 3.25 21.34 0.90
N GLU A 270 2.63 20.92 -0.19
CA GLU A 270 1.22 21.16 -0.50
C GLU A 270 0.40 19.92 -0.17
N LYS A 271 -0.55 20.07 0.76
CA LYS A 271 -1.50 19.04 1.17
C LYS A 271 -2.91 19.61 1.01
N MET A 272 -3.71 18.95 0.18
CA MET A 272 -5.06 19.41 -0.14
C MET A 272 -6.04 18.25 -0.08
N LEU A 273 -7.27 18.58 0.34
CA LEU A 273 -8.41 17.68 0.35
C LEU A 273 -9.46 18.19 -0.63
N ILE A 274 -9.95 17.30 -1.49
CA ILE A 274 -10.89 17.62 -2.55
C ILE A 274 -12.23 17.05 -2.17
N TYR A 275 -13.20 17.91 -1.91
CA TYR A 275 -14.57 17.58 -1.57
C TYR A 275 -15.51 17.88 -2.73
N GLU A 276 -16.70 17.27 -2.70
CA GLU A 276 -17.79 17.77 -3.53
C GLU A 276 -18.16 19.21 -3.14
N TYR A 277 -18.49 20.02 -4.14
CA TYR A 277 -18.91 21.39 -3.88
C TYR A 277 -20.35 21.42 -3.36
N MET A 278 -20.57 22.13 -2.25
CA MET A 278 -21.90 22.34 -1.67
C MET A 278 -22.39 23.75 -2.03
N PRO A 279 -23.42 23.89 -2.90
CA PRO A 279 -23.83 25.20 -3.43
C PRO A 279 -24.44 26.13 -2.38
N ASN A 280 -25.00 25.57 -1.30
CA ASN A 280 -25.74 26.34 -0.30
C ASN A 280 -24.86 26.96 0.79
N LYS A 281 -23.53 26.99 0.67
CA LYS A 281 -22.62 27.53 1.72
C LYS A 281 -22.78 26.79 3.07
N SER A 282 -22.12 27.28 4.12
CA SER A 282 -22.16 26.67 5.45
C SER A 282 -23.45 26.99 6.20
N LEU A 283 -23.85 26.10 7.11
CA LEU A 283 -24.98 26.34 8.01
C LEU A 283 -24.78 27.62 8.85
N ASP A 284 -23.53 27.88 9.26
CA ASP A 284 -23.12 29.11 9.95
C ASP A 284 -23.54 30.38 9.18
N SER A 285 -23.41 30.37 7.84
CA SER A 285 -23.84 31.49 7.00
C SER A 285 -25.34 31.75 7.07
N PHE A 286 -26.17 30.71 7.26
CA PHE A 286 -27.61 30.87 7.38
C PHE A 286 -28.05 31.27 8.80
N ILE A 287 -27.36 30.77 9.81
CA ILE A 287 -27.72 31.03 11.22
C ILE A 287 -27.24 32.42 11.64
N PHE A 288 -26.05 32.84 11.21
CA PHE A 288 -25.40 34.05 11.70
C PHE A 288 -25.21 35.14 10.64
N GLY A 289 -25.49 34.86 9.36
CA GLY A 289 -25.30 35.81 8.26
C GLY A 289 -26.41 36.85 8.07
N LEU A 290 -27.43 36.89 8.95
CA LEU A 290 -28.58 37.80 8.85
C LEU A 290 -28.69 38.86 9.95
N ASN A 291 -27.61 39.23 10.64
CA ASN A 291 -27.66 40.39 11.54
C ASN A 291 -26.32 41.14 11.51
N PHE A 292 -26.30 42.31 10.88
CA PHE A 292 -25.67 43.56 11.34
C PHE A 292 -25.78 44.58 10.18
N ASP A 293 -26.96 45.20 10.04
CA ASP A 293 -27.02 46.54 9.47
C ASP A 293 -26.62 47.52 10.59
N PRO A 294 -25.56 48.33 10.42
CA PRO A 294 -25.23 49.39 11.35
C PRO A 294 -26.07 50.63 10.99
N ASP A 295 -27.03 50.98 11.87
CA ASP A 295 -27.51 52.37 12.00
C ASP A 295 -26.52 53.18 12.86
#